data_AF-A0AAD1UDV1-F1
#
_entry.id   AF-A0AAD1UDV1-F1
#
_cell.length_a   1.000
_cell.length_b   1.000
_cell.length_c   1.000
_cell.angle_alpha   90.00
_cell.angle_beta   90.00
_cell.angle_gamma   90.00
#
_symmetry.space_group_name_H-M   'P 1'
#
loop_
_entity.id
_entity.type
_entity.pdbx_description
1 polymer ?
#
loop_
_entity_poly.entity_id
_entity_poly.type
_entity_poly.pdbx_seq_one_letter_code
_entity_poly.pdbx_strand_id
1 'polypeptide(L)'
;MDRTREEDPQQDVVNFQIEYLTQFGQSVMIMGDIGELGHWKHLLCEMEWHEGNIWKATVDVSSRVFCYKYVVVDQSDTIIRWEEGYNRICDLDIADKQGLCQDGEYQFEDKWGRFEMVFKLIHPLSDDMNRILRVSEPNATSYQWNEMKKPVEMHCTGKERLFAGSDKIKAYQGYSLIKQKRIYCQPINYMYSLHYLKENITVFERDPNRVMIIQNPDEYSAKAIRGLLKTPKNLWQTSEQVFIINGYLFKKDHNFVDEFKIDEIEGYNIFVGPHPQQKHDIKVLAKHGITDVLCLQTKDDFIWKEVNFYKLNEYYQENEIRLTHNPITDFDEEDLKVKLRAASGIVSNILEKGNSKIYVHCTAGMTRSTSTIITYLCLYHGFSIGSACELVKYHHPISSPSKAAISAAVKQD
;
A
#
# COMPACT_ATOMS: atom_id res chain seq x y z
N MET A 1 -3.86 -4.96 -60.82
CA MET A 1 -5.01 -5.10 -59.91
C MET A 1 -4.50 -5.86 -58.72
N ASP A 2 -4.07 -5.15 -57.68
CA ASP A 2 -3.76 -5.76 -56.40
C ASP A 2 -4.50 -4.92 -55.37
N ARG A 3 -5.62 -5.47 -54.88
CA ARG A 3 -6.43 -4.82 -53.85
C ARG A 3 -5.75 -5.14 -52.54
N THR A 4 -5.07 -4.13 -51.97
CA THR A 4 -4.79 -4.06 -50.54
C THR A 4 -6.06 -4.43 -49.79
N ARG A 5 -6.08 -5.59 -49.14
CA ARG A 5 -7.03 -5.86 -48.06
C ARG A 5 -6.65 -4.88 -46.96
N GLU A 6 -7.38 -3.78 -46.85
CA GLU A 6 -7.48 -3.04 -45.60
C GLU A 6 -7.99 -4.06 -44.58
N GLU A 7 -7.12 -4.48 -43.66
CA GLU A 7 -7.55 -5.18 -42.46
C GLU A 7 -8.44 -4.19 -41.69
N ASP A 8 -9.72 -4.52 -41.53
CA ASP A 8 -10.62 -3.71 -40.71
C ASP A 8 -9.96 -3.52 -39.33
N PRO A 9 -9.99 -2.30 -38.76
CA PRO A 9 -9.43 -2.05 -37.45
C PRO A 9 -10.10 -3.02 -36.46
N GLN A 10 -9.27 -3.81 -35.76
CA GLN A 10 -9.74 -4.78 -34.79
C GLN A 10 -10.62 -4.09 -33.75
N GLN A 11 -11.93 -4.34 -33.81
CA GLN A 11 -12.90 -3.89 -32.83
C GLN A 11 -12.91 -4.88 -31.67
N ASP A 12 -12.86 -4.34 -30.45
CA ASP A 12 -13.02 -5.13 -29.24
C ASP A 12 -14.51 -5.19 -28.88
N VAL A 13 -14.99 -6.33 -28.39
CA VAL A 13 -16.39 -6.50 -27.98
C VAL A 13 -16.49 -6.29 -26.48
N VAL A 14 -17.33 -5.35 -26.04
CA VAL A 14 -17.58 -5.09 -24.62
C VAL A 14 -19.04 -5.41 -24.28
N ASN A 15 -19.22 -6.33 -23.35
CA ASN A 15 -20.50 -6.72 -22.78
C ASN A 15 -20.69 -6.00 -21.43
N PHE A 16 -21.62 -5.05 -21.40
CA PHE A 16 -22.01 -4.33 -20.20
C PHE A 16 -23.20 -5.02 -19.54
N GLN A 17 -23.15 -5.14 -18.22
CA GLN A 17 -24.24 -5.65 -17.39
C GLN A 17 -24.40 -4.76 -16.16
N ILE A 18 -25.62 -4.32 -15.85
CA ILE A 18 -25.91 -3.55 -14.63
C ILE A 18 -27.27 -3.92 -14.04
N GLU A 19 -27.34 -4.01 -12.71
CA GLU A 19 -28.61 -4.19 -11.99
C GLU A 19 -29.24 -2.82 -11.67
N TYR A 20 -30.45 -2.56 -12.17
CA TYR A 20 -31.19 -1.34 -11.89
C TYR A 20 -32.71 -1.50 -12.05
N LEU A 21 -33.46 -1.21 -10.98
CA LEU A 21 -34.92 -1.22 -10.98
C LEU A 21 -35.47 0.05 -11.63
N THR A 22 -36.08 -0.09 -12.80
CA THR A 22 -36.79 1.00 -13.50
C THR A 22 -38.29 1.01 -13.16
N GLN A 23 -38.97 2.11 -13.51
CA GLN A 23 -40.44 2.18 -13.52
C GLN A 23 -40.98 1.83 -14.91
N PHE A 24 -42.29 1.59 -15.00
CA PHE A 24 -42.95 1.35 -16.29
C PHE A 24 -42.69 2.52 -17.26
N GLY A 25 -42.22 2.18 -18.47
CA GLY A 25 -41.87 3.17 -19.50
C GLY A 25 -40.48 3.79 -19.35
N GLN A 26 -39.63 3.29 -18.45
CA GLN A 26 -38.24 3.70 -18.35
C GLN A 26 -37.30 2.59 -18.85
N SER A 27 -36.23 3.00 -19.54
CA SER A 27 -35.14 2.12 -19.94
C SER A 27 -33.78 2.64 -19.46
N VAL A 28 -32.78 1.76 -19.42
CA VAL A 28 -31.40 2.12 -19.10
C VAL A 28 -30.60 2.19 -20.40
N MET A 29 -29.78 3.22 -20.52
CA MET A 29 -28.88 3.41 -21.66
C MET A 29 -27.45 3.70 -21.17
N ILE A 30 -26.48 3.54 -22.07
CA ILE A 30 -25.08 3.87 -21.85
C ILE A 30 -24.72 5.10 -22.69
N MET A 31 -24.05 6.08 -22.07
CA MET A 31 -23.46 7.23 -22.75
C MET A 31 -21.98 7.32 -22.42
N GLY A 32 -21.16 7.81 -23.35
CA GLY A 32 -19.71 7.88 -23.18
C GLY A 32 -19.01 8.83 -24.14
N ASP A 33 -17.69 8.95 -24.02
CA ASP A 33 -16.87 9.87 -24.83
C ASP A 33 -16.50 9.34 -26.22
N ILE A 34 -16.80 8.07 -26.52
CA ILE A 34 -16.60 7.45 -27.85
C ILE A 34 -17.84 7.58 -28.74
N GLY A 35 -17.66 7.36 -30.04
CA GLY A 35 -18.71 7.57 -31.04
C GLY A 35 -19.87 6.60 -30.89
N GLU A 36 -19.56 5.35 -30.55
CA GLU A 36 -20.49 4.24 -30.32
C GLU A 36 -21.38 4.49 -29.09
N LEU A 37 -20.90 5.31 -28.14
CA LEU A 37 -21.65 5.77 -26.97
C LEU A 37 -22.12 7.23 -27.08
N GLY A 38 -22.07 7.79 -28.30
CA GLY A 38 -22.70 9.07 -28.65
C GLY A 38 -21.98 10.33 -28.19
N HIS A 39 -20.70 10.27 -27.82
CA HIS A 39 -19.88 11.42 -27.40
C HIS A 39 -20.55 12.32 -26.35
N TRP A 40 -21.23 11.72 -25.36
CA TRP A 40 -22.03 12.38 -24.32
C TRP A 40 -23.19 13.25 -24.84
N LYS A 41 -23.53 13.16 -26.13
CA LYS A 41 -24.52 14.01 -26.80
C LYS A 41 -25.72 13.24 -27.35
N HIS A 42 -25.51 12.00 -27.77
CA HIS A 42 -26.52 11.19 -28.45
C HIS A 42 -26.77 9.90 -27.69
N LEU A 43 -28.05 9.53 -27.56
CA LEU A 43 -28.47 8.27 -26.96
C LEU A 43 -28.41 7.17 -28.03
N LEU A 44 -27.27 6.47 -28.12
CA LEU A 44 -27.03 5.46 -29.16
C LEU A 44 -27.01 4.02 -28.64
N CYS A 45 -26.70 3.82 -27.35
CA CYS A 45 -26.55 2.49 -26.76
C CYS A 45 -27.68 2.21 -25.78
N GLU A 46 -28.77 1.62 -26.27
CA GLU A 46 -29.87 1.10 -25.45
C GLU A 46 -29.48 -0.24 -24.81
N MET A 47 -29.89 -0.46 -23.57
CA MET A 47 -29.71 -1.74 -22.90
C MET A 47 -31.00 -2.58 -22.93
N GLU A 48 -30.85 -3.89 -23.10
CA GLU A 48 -31.93 -4.86 -23.02
C GLU A 48 -32.20 -5.24 -21.56
N TRP A 49 -33.47 -5.26 -21.16
CA TRP A 49 -33.89 -5.70 -19.83
C TRP A 49 -34.01 -7.23 -19.76
N HIS A 50 -33.55 -7.80 -18.65
CA HIS A 50 -33.68 -9.20 -18.29
C HIS A 50 -34.22 -9.37 -16.87
N GLU A 51 -34.68 -10.58 -16.56
CA GLU A 51 -35.18 -10.96 -15.23
C GLU A 51 -34.19 -10.59 -14.12
N GLY A 52 -34.71 -10.10 -12.99
CA GLY A 52 -33.89 -9.62 -11.87
C GLY A 52 -33.46 -8.15 -11.98
N ASN A 53 -34.05 -7.38 -12.90
CA ASN A 53 -33.68 -5.99 -13.19
C ASN A 53 -32.26 -5.85 -13.72
N ILE A 54 -31.81 -6.85 -14.48
CA ILE A 54 -30.49 -6.88 -15.09
C ILE A 54 -30.61 -6.29 -16.50
N TRP A 55 -29.84 -5.25 -16.76
CA TRP A 55 -29.73 -4.60 -18.06
C TRP A 55 -28.44 -5.02 -18.73
N LYS A 56 -28.50 -5.38 -20.01
CA LYS A 56 -27.34 -5.81 -20.80
C LYS A 56 -27.20 -5.04 -22.10
N ALA A 57 -25.97 -4.79 -22.53
CA ALA A 57 -25.68 -4.27 -23.85
C ALA A 57 -24.32 -4.80 -24.33
N THR A 58 -24.23 -5.11 -25.61
CA THR A 58 -22.99 -5.50 -26.28
C THR A 58 -22.62 -4.41 -27.27
N VAL A 59 -21.37 -3.93 -27.20
CA VAL A 59 -20.88 -2.83 -28.03
C VAL A 59 -19.53 -3.19 -28.61
N ASP A 60 -19.42 -3.12 -29.94
CA ASP A 60 -18.14 -3.14 -30.64
C ASP A 60 -17.47 -1.78 -30.45
N VAL A 61 -16.34 -1.73 -29.75
CA VAL A 61 -15.64 -0.47 -29.44
C VAL A 61 -14.38 -0.32 -30.30
N SER A 62 -14.23 0.86 -30.89
CA SER A 62 -13.01 1.23 -31.63
C SER A 62 -11.89 1.78 -30.74
N SER A 63 -12.20 2.13 -29.48
CA SER A 63 -11.22 2.62 -28.50
C SER A 63 -11.06 1.65 -27.35
N ARG A 64 -9.80 1.35 -26.99
CA ARG A 64 -9.44 0.54 -25.82
C ARG A 64 -9.49 1.30 -24.50
N VAL A 65 -9.68 2.62 -24.55
CA VAL A 65 -9.79 3.49 -23.36
C VAL A 65 -10.85 4.55 -23.60
N PHE A 66 -11.84 4.62 -22.72
CA PHE A 66 -12.95 5.55 -22.84
C PHE A 66 -13.66 5.73 -21.51
N CYS A 67 -14.41 6.82 -21.37
CA CYS A 67 -15.28 7.04 -20.23
C CYS A 67 -16.74 6.81 -20.61
N TYR A 68 -17.51 6.22 -19.69
CA TYR A 68 -18.93 5.95 -19.88
C TYR A 68 -19.73 6.11 -18.59
N LYS A 69 -21.05 6.15 -18.73
CA LYS A 69 -22.00 6.23 -17.62
C LYS A 69 -23.36 5.69 -18.02
N TYR A 70 -24.08 5.18 -17.04
CA TYR A 70 -25.47 4.77 -17.22
C TYR A 70 -26.43 5.93 -17.02
N VAL A 71 -27.48 5.96 -17.84
CA VAL A 71 -28.58 6.91 -17.73
C VAL A 71 -29.92 6.16 -17.75
N VAL A 72 -30.92 6.72 -17.09
CA VAL A 72 -32.31 6.28 -17.19
C VAL A 72 -33.04 7.28 -18.06
N VAL A 73 -33.75 6.77 -19.06
CA VAL A 73 -34.58 7.57 -19.98
C VAL A 73 -36.05 7.17 -19.84
N ASP A 74 -36.94 8.07 -20.23
CA ASP A 74 -38.37 7.78 -20.38
C ASP A 74 -38.72 7.35 -21.82
N GLN A 75 -40.01 7.10 -22.10
CA GLN A 75 -40.52 6.69 -23.42
C GLN A 75 -40.32 7.73 -24.53
N SER A 76 -39.91 8.96 -24.18
CA SER A 76 -39.63 10.05 -25.14
C SER A 76 -38.13 10.31 -25.27
N ASP A 77 -37.29 9.35 -24.87
CA ASP A 77 -35.82 9.45 -24.84
C ASP A 77 -35.30 10.64 -24.02
N THR A 78 -36.09 11.13 -23.06
CA THR A 78 -35.63 12.19 -22.16
C THR A 78 -34.85 11.57 -21.02
N ILE A 79 -33.59 12.01 -20.84
CA ILE A 79 -32.76 11.59 -19.71
C ILE A 79 -33.36 12.14 -18.41
N ILE A 80 -33.93 11.25 -17.62
CA ILE A 80 -34.53 11.59 -16.31
C ILE A 80 -33.54 11.41 -15.16
N ARG A 81 -32.48 10.59 -15.36
CA ARG A 81 -31.47 10.36 -14.33
C ARG A 81 -30.13 9.96 -14.92
N TRP A 82 -29.07 10.51 -14.36
CA TRP A 82 -27.71 10.02 -14.54
C TRP A 82 -27.30 9.16 -13.34
N GLU A 83 -26.50 8.13 -13.57
CA GLU A 83 -25.82 7.40 -12.50
C GLU A 83 -25.10 8.38 -11.55
N GLU A 84 -25.16 8.12 -10.24
CA GLU A 84 -24.44 8.92 -9.26
C GLU A 84 -22.94 8.66 -9.28
N GLY A 85 -22.17 9.66 -8.87
CA GLY A 85 -20.71 9.53 -8.77
C GLY A 85 -20.00 9.96 -10.05
N TYR A 86 -18.86 9.32 -10.26
CA TYR A 86 -17.86 9.62 -11.27
C TYR A 86 -18.24 9.01 -12.61
N ASN A 87 -17.65 9.50 -13.70
CA ASN A 87 -17.66 8.78 -14.96
C ASN A 87 -16.83 7.50 -14.79
N ARG A 88 -17.29 6.39 -15.35
CA ARG A 88 -16.59 5.12 -15.32
C ARG A 88 -15.49 5.15 -16.35
N ILE A 89 -14.28 4.72 -15.99
CA ILE A 89 -13.17 4.57 -16.93
C ILE A 89 -13.17 3.11 -17.40
N CYS A 90 -13.28 2.92 -18.70
CA CYS A 90 -12.91 1.68 -19.37
C CYS A 90 -11.44 1.74 -19.79
N ASP A 91 -10.66 0.72 -19.44
CA ASP A 91 -9.33 0.48 -19.99
C ASP A 91 -9.16 -1.03 -20.23
N LEU A 92 -9.23 -1.44 -21.50
CA LEU A 92 -9.22 -2.84 -21.92
C LEU A 92 -7.87 -3.53 -21.68
N ASP A 93 -6.76 -2.79 -21.69
CA ASP A 93 -5.45 -3.36 -21.37
C ASP A 93 -5.32 -3.70 -19.88
N ILE A 94 -6.01 -2.95 -19.03
CA ILE A 94 -6.14 -3.25 -17.60
C ILE A 94 -7.15 -4.38 -17.40
N ALA A 95 -8.24 -4.40 -18.17
CA ALA A 95 -9.25 -5.46 -18.14
C ALA A 95 -8.63 -6.84 -18.45
N ASP A 96 -7.70 -6.91 -19.40
CA ASP A 96 -6.92 -8.12 -19.70
C ASP A 96 -6.19 -8.65 -18.46
N LYS A 97 -5.59 -7.76 -17.67
CA LYS A 97 -4.86 -8.11 -16.44
C LYS A 97 -5.78 -8.46 -15.28
N GLN A 98 -7.00 -7.94 -15.30
CA GLN A 98 -8.05 -8.26 -14.34
C GLN A 98 -8.74 -9.59 -14.68
N GLY A 99 -8.47 -10.18 -15.85
CA GLY A 99 -9.13 -11.40 -16.30
C GLY A 99 -10.58 -11.17 -16.72
N LEU A 100 -10.93 -9.95 -17.13
CA LEU A 100 -12.27 -9.59 -17.59
C LEU A 100 -12.50 -9.93 -19.07
N CYS A 101 -11.45 -10.30 -19.82
CA CYS A 101 -11.56 -10.78 -21.18
C CYS A 101 -11.74 -12.29 -21.20
N GLN A 102 -12.85 -12.77 -21.77
CA GLN A 102 -13.19 -14.18 -21.95
C GLN A 102 -13.54 -14.40 -23.42
N ASP A 103 -12.85 -15.35 -24.06
CA ASP A 103 -13.07 -15.70 -25.47
C ASP A 103 -12.99 -14.51 -26.46
N GLY A 104 -12.21 -13.48 -26.11
CA GLY A 104 -12.05 -12.26 -26.93
C GLY A 104 -13.08 -11.17 -26.65
N GLU A 105 -13.96 -11.37 -25.67
CA GLU A 105 -14.98 -10.40 -25.27
C GLU A 105 -14.76 -9.94 -23.81
N TYR A 106 -14.95 -8.64 -23.57
CA TYR A 106 -14.78 -8.03 -22.26
C TYR A 106 -16.11 -8.03 -21.50
N GLN A 107 -16.11 -8.53 -20.26
CA GLN A 107 -17.31 -8.67 -19.42
C GLN A 107 -17.29 -7.67 -18.26
N PHE A 108 -18.15 -6.66 -18.31
CA PHE A 108 -18.24 -5.62 -17.28
C PHE A 108 -19.56 -5.72 -16.50
N GLU A 109 -19.48 -6.23 -15.27
CA GLU A 109 -20.61 -6.33 -14.34
C GLU A 109 -20.65 -5.15 -13.37
N ASP A 110 -21.20 -4.05 -13.82
CA ASP A 110 -21.25 -2.81 -13.06
C ASP A 110 -22.36 -2.80 -11.99
N LYS A 111 -22.12 -2.02 -10.93
CA LYS A 111 -23.07 -1.79 -9.84
C LYS A 111 -23.42 -0.30 -9.77
N TRP A 112 -24.69 0.03 -9.88
CA TRP A 112 -25.17 1.42 -9.96
C TRP A 112 -24.63 2.30 -8.82
N GLY A 113 -23.87 3.34 -9.20
CA GLY A 113 -23.27 4.30 -8.28
C GLY A 113 -22.26 3.68 -7.30
N ARG A 114 -21.68 2.52 -7.64
CA ARG A 114 -20.76 1.75 -6.80
C ARG A 114 -19.57 1.22 -7.60
N PHE A 115 -18.50 0.90 -6.89
CA PHE A 115 -17.31 0.21 -7.42
C PHE A 115 -16.78 -0.78 -6.38
N GLU A 116 -16.07 -1.79 -6.82
CA GLU A 116 -15.40 -2.73 -5.93
C GLU A 116 -13.99 -2.24 -5.60
N MET A 117 -13.71 -2.15 -4.31
CA MET A 117 -12.39 -1.84 -3.81
C MET A 117 -11.67 -3.13 -3.43
N VAL A 118 -10.49 -3.34 -4.00
CA VAL A 118 -9.64 -4.50 -3.76
C VAL A 118 -8.39 -4.04 -3.02
N PHE A 119 -8.34 -4.33 -1.72
CA PHE A 119 -7.15 -4.14 -0.90
C PHE A 119 -6.22 -5.33 -1.05
N LYS A 120 -4.93 -5.10 -1.21
CA LYS A 120 -3.92 -6.14 -1.30
C LYS A 120 -2.76 -5.85 -0.37
N LEU A 121 -2.49 -6.74 0.59
CA LEU A 121 -1.40 -6.60 1.55
C LEU A 121 -0.41 -7.76 1.43
N ILE A 122 0.89 -7.48 1.33
CA ILE A 122 1.93 -8.52 1.40
C ILE A 122 2.50 -8.55 2.82
N HIS A 123 2.28 -9.65 3.54
CA HIS A 123 2.66 -9.78 4.95
C HIS A 123 3.00 -11.24 5.30
N PRO A 124 4.15 -11.55 5.95
CA PRO A 124 4.59 -12.92 6.23
C PRO A 124 3.91 -13.50 7.48
N LEU A 125 2.58 -13.61 7.50
CA LEU A 125 1.90 -14.32 8.59
C LEU A 125 2.30 -15.79 8.59
N SER A 126 2.52 -16.35 9.77
CA SER A 126 2.67 -17.79 9.96
C SER A 126 1.40 -18.54 9.55
N ASP A 127 1.52 -19.85 9.33
CA ASP A 127 0.39 -20.73 8.96
C ASP A 127 -0.51 -21.08 10.15
N ASP A 128 -0.33 -20.43 11.31
CA ASP A 128 -1.23 -20.62 12.44
C ASP A 128 -2.57 -19.95 12.14
N MET A 129 -3.60 -20.76 11.99
CA MET A 129 -4.99 -20.34 11.74
C MET A 129 -5.62 -19.51 12.87
N ASN A 130 -4.83 -19.02 13.83
CA ASN A 130 -5.31 -18.23 14.96
C ASN A 130 -5.39 -16.73 14.66
N ARG A 131 -5.00 -16.28 13.47
CA ARG A 131 -4.93 -14.87 13.10
C ARG A 131 -5.64 -14.58 11.78
N ILE A 132 -6.47 -13.55 11.77
CA ILE A 132 -7.13 -13.03 10.57
C ILE A 132 -6.64 -11.61 10.31
N LEU A 133 -6.09 -11.38 9.11
CA LEU A 133 -5.81 -10.03 8.64
C LEU A 133 -7.11 -9.38 8.18
N ARG A 134 -7.35 -8.14 8.59
CA ARG A 134 -8.54 -7.37 8.23
C ARG A 134 -8.17 -5.97 7.79
N VAL A 135 -9.03 -5.34 7.01
CA VAL A 135 -8.95 -3.93 6.63
C VAL A 135 -10.24 -3.21 7.01
N SER A 136 -10.13 -1.96 7.47
CA SER A 136 -11.30 -1.15 7.78
C SER A 136 -12.08 -0.77 6.52
N GLU A 137 -13.39 -0.55 6.63
CA GLU A 137 -14.12 0.19 5.60
C GLU A 137 -13.45 1.57 5.37
N PRO A 138 -13.41 2.06 4.12
CA PRO A 138 -12.85 3.38 3.84
C PRO A 138 -13.60 4.49 4.60
N ASN A 139 -12.85 5.38 5.27
CA ASN A 139 -13.36 6.42 6.17
C ASN A 139 -14.15 5.91 7.38
N ALA A 140 -14.09 4.62 7.71
CA ALA A 140 -14.70 4.07 8.92
C ALA A 140 -13.82 4.22 10.17
N THR A 141 -12.68 4.91 10.06
CA THR A 141 -11.79 5.20 11.18
C THR A 141 -12.50 6.09 12.19
N SER A 142 -12.92 5.52 13.30
CA SER A 142 -13.41 6.31 14.42
C SER A 142 -12.23 7.02 15.10
N TYR A 143 -12.46 8.18 15.71
CA TYR A 143 -11.48 8.79 16.63
C TYR A 143 -11.18 7.91 17.86
N GLN A 144 -11.85 6.76 18.00
CA GLN A 144 -11.63 5.80 19.06
C GLN A 144 -10.64 4.74 18.56
N TRP A 145 -9.48 4.73 19.21
CA TRP A 145 -8.28 3.98 18.85
C TRP A 145 -8.40 2.45 18.76
N ASN A 146 -9.58 1.86 19.01
CA ASN A 146 -9.76 0.42 19.17
C ASN A 146 -11.03 -0.17 18.50
N GLU A 147 -11.71 0.56 17.61
CA GLU A 147 -12.92 0.03 16.95
C GLU A 147 -12.87 0.16 15.42
N MET A 148 -12.91 -0.97 14.71
CA MET A 148 -13.32 -1.02 13.30
C MET A 148 -14.79 -1.37 13.21
N LYS A 149 -15.56 -0.47 12.60
CA LYS A 149 -16.91 -0.80 12.17
C LYS A 149 -16.82 -1.62 10.89
N LYS A 150 -17.35 -2.85 10.93
CA LYS A 150 -17.45 -3.77 9.78
C LYS A 150 -16.10 -4.00 9.06
N PRO A 151 -15.08 -4.54 9.75
CA PRO A 151 -13.82 -4.86 9.10
C PRO A 151 -14.04 -5.90 8.00
N VAL A 152 -13.37 -5.71 6.88
CA VAL A 152 -13.30 -6.68 5.78
C VAL A 152 -12.19 -7.66 6.10
N GLU A 153 -12.54 -8.95 6.19
CA GLU A 153 -11.54 -10.01 6.32
C GLU A 153 -10.74 -10.16 5.03
N MET A 154 -9.44 -10.40 5.17
CA MET A 154 -8.54 -10.60 4.05
C MET A 154 -8.13 -12.05 3.95
N HIS A 155 -8.16 -12.58 2.73
CA HIS A 155 -7.87 -13.98 2.43
C HIS A 155 -6.51 -14.10 1.75
N CYS A 156 -5.76 -15.14 2.09
CA CYS A 156 -4.48 -15.43 1.45
C CYS A 156 -4.72 -15.85 -0.01
N THR A 157 -4.02 -15.21 -0.94
CA THR A 157 -4.15 -15.43 -2.40
C THR A 157 -2.92 -16.10 -3.00
N GLY A 158 -1.99 -16.54 -2.16
CA GLY A 158 -0.74 -17.19 -2.56
C GLY A 158 0.48 -16.44 -2.06
N LYS A 159 1.62 -16.63 -2.72
CA LYS A 159 2.89 -15.97 -2.36
C LYS A 159 3.42 -15.13 -3.53
N GLU A 160 3.80 -13.89 -3.24
CA GLU A 160 4.35 -12.91 -4.17
C GLU A 160 5.73 -12.42 -3.73
N ARG A 161 6.58 -12.05 -4.68
CA ARG A 161 7.88 -11.45 -4.35
C ARG A 161 7.70 -10.00 -3.90
N LEU A 162 8.39 -9.61 -2.82
CA LEU A 162 8.54 -8.21 -2.44
C LEU A 162 9.51 -7.48 -3.39
N PHE A 163 9.39 -6.16 -3.46
CA PHE A 163 10.15 -5.24 -4.33
C PHE A 163 11.68 -5.46 -4.34
N ALA A 164 12.25 -5.93 -3.24
CA ALA A 164 13.69 -6.15 -3.04
C ALA A 164 14.05 -7.55 -2.49
N GLY A 165 13.10 -8.49 -2.45
CA GLY A 165 13.30 -9.81 -1.86
C GLY A 165 13.39 -10.93 -2.91
N SER A 166 14.30 -11.89 -2.70
CA SER A 166 14.30 -13.17 -3.43
C SER A 166 13.07 -14.02 -3.10
N ASP A 167 12.58 -13.86 -1.88
CA ASP A 167 11.61 -14.75 -1.26
C ASP A 167 10.18 -14.35 -1.60
N LYS A 168 9.33 -15.36 -1.81
CA LYS A 168 7.90 -15.17 -1.99
C LYS A 168 7.22 -15.09 -0.62
N ILE A 169 6.59 -13.97 -0.33
CA ILE A 169 5.84 -13.69 0.89
C ILE A 169 4.34 -13.82 0.62
N LYS A 170 3.57 -14.26 1.61
CA LYS A 170 2.12 -14.37 1.48
C LYS A 170 1.47 -13.04 1.10
N ALA A 171 0.55 -13.09 0.15
CA ALA A 171 -0.27 -11.96 -0.26
C ALA A 171 -1.71 -12.19 0.18
N TYR A 172 -2.35 -11.15 0.70
CA TYR A 172 -3.70 -11.17 1.21
C TYR A 172 -4.56 -10.17 0.44
N GLN A 173 -5.82 -10.53 0.17
CA GLN A 173 -6.79 -9.64 -0.47
C GLN A 173 -8.08 -9.52 0.32
N GLY A 174 -8.60 -8.30 0.42
CA GLY A 174 -9.91 -7.99 0.98
C GLY A 174 -10.72 -7.16 -0.02
N TYR A 175 -12.03 -7.38 -0.03
CA TYR A 175 -12.95 -6.81 -1.02
C TYR A 175 -14.03 -5.99 -0.31
N SER A 176 -14.32 -4.79 -0.84
CA SER A 176 -15.37 -3.94 -0.30
C SER A 176 -16.14 -3.23 -1.41
N LEU A 177 -17.47 -3.30 -1.38
CA LEU A 177 -18.33 -2.61 -2.34
C LEU A 177 -18.62 -1.19 -1.86
N ILE A 178 -18.05 -0.18 -2.52
CA ILE A 178 -18.08 1.20 -2.08
C ILE A 178 -19.11 2.00 -2.87
N LYS A 179 -19.94 2.79 -2.17
CA LYS A 179 -20.83 3.77 -2.79
C LYS A 179 -20.04 5.02 -3.20
N GLN A 180 -20.17 5.41 -4.46
CA GLN A 180 -19.54 6.61 -4.98
C GLN A 180 -20.13 7.86 -4.32
N LYS A 181 -19.25 8.75 -3.86
CA LYS A 181 -19.58 10.12 -3.43
C LYS A 181 -18.81 11.07 -4.33
N ARG A 182 -19.45 12.12 -4.87
CA ARG A 182 -18.79 13.12 -5.72
C ARG A 182 -17.87 14.04 -4.90
N ILE A 183 -16.76 13.49 -4.41
CA ILE A 183 -15.76 14.27 -3.69
C ILE A 183 -14.38 13.81 -4.16
N TYR A 184 -14.01 14.28 -5.36
CA TYR A 184 -12.67 14.07 -5.91
C TYR A 184 -11.62 14.64 -4.96
N CYS A 185 -10.42 14.05 -5.01
CA CYS A 185 -9.23 14.59 -4.37
C CYS A 185 -9.33 14.71 -2.83
N GLN A 186 -10.26 13.99 -2.20
CA GLN A 186 -10.32 13.88 -0.75
C GLN A 186 -9.52 12.67 -0.26
N PRO A 187 -8.74 12.82 0.81
CA PRO A 187 -8.12 11.71 1.51
C PRO A 187 -9.18 10.73 2.00
N ILE A 188 -9.00 9.46 1.65
CA ILE A 188 -9.76 8.34 2.16
C ILE A 188 -8.85 7.55 3.07
N ASN A 189 -9.17 7.55 4.36
CA ASN A 189 -8.39 6.87 5.40
C ASN A 189 -8.87 5.43 5.58
N TYR A 190 -7.94 4.51 5.76
CA TYR A 190 -8.21 3.13 6.14
C TYR A 190 -7.03 2.55 6.92
N MET A 191 -7.23 1.43 7.59
CA MET A 191 -6.20 0.77 8.39
C MET A 191 -6.32 -0.74 8.28
N TYR A 192 -5.20 -1.43 8.45
CA TYR A 192 -5.19 -2.87 8.63
C TYR A 192 -5.23 -3.26 10.12
N SER A 193 -5.57 -4.51 10.39
CA SER A 193 -5.44 -5.13 11.72
C SER A 193 -5.21 -6.62 11.63
N LEU A 194 -4.64 -7.20 12.69
CA LEU A 194 -4.65 -8.62 12.96
C LEU A 194 -5.63 -8.92 14.09
N HIS A 195 -6.52 -9.86 13.83
CA HIS A 195 -7.45 -10.38 14.82
C HIS A 195 -7.04 -11.76 15.28
N TYR A 196 -6.78 -11.89 16.58
CA TYR A 196 -6.41 -13.14 17.24
C TYR A 196 -7.69 -13.84 17.72
N LEU A 197 -8.01 -14.98 17.12
CA LEU A 197 -9.30 -15.66 17.30
C LEU A 197 -9.46 -16.26 18.70
N LYS A 198 -8.42 -16.93 19.22
CA LYS A 198 -8.47 -17.56 20.56
C LYS A 198 -8.54 -16.52 21.68
N GLU A 199 -7.73 -15.48 21.57
CA GLU A 199 -7.60 -14.44 22.58
C GLU A 199 -8.70 -13.38 22.45
N ASN A 200 -9.39 -13.34 21.30
CA ASN A 200 -10.33 -12.29 20.91
C ASN A 200 -9.72 -10.88 21.03
N ILE A 201 -8.44 -10.77 20.62
CA ILE A 201 -7.68 -9.51 20.67
C ILE A 201 -7.53 -8.98 19.25
N THR A 202 -7.63 -7.66 19.09
CA THR A 202 -7.31 -6.99 17.82
C THR A 202 -6.05 -6.17 18.01
N VAL A 203 -5.05 -6.42 17.18
CA VAL A 203 -3.86 -5.58 17.03
C VAL A 203 -4.05 -4.76 15.77
N PHE A 204 -4.05 -3.44 15.89
CA PHE A 204 -4.18 -2.53 14.77
C PHE A 204 -2.80 -2.21 14.18
N GLU A 205 -2.77 -1.87 12.89
CA GLU A 205 -1.54 -1.39 12.26
C GLU A 205 -1.01 -0.16 13.01
N ARG A 206 0.31 -0.10 13.21
CA ARG A 206 0.93 1.09 13.76
C ARG A 206 0.89 2.22 12.72
N ASP A 207 0.15 3.28 13.09
CA ASP A 207 -0.17 4.54 12.38
C ASP A 207 1.05 5.17 11.64
N PRO A 208 0.87 5.89 10.50
CA PRO A 208 -0.35 6.58 10.08
C PRO A 208 -1.42 5.70 9.43
N ASN A 209 -2.69 6.05 9.63
CA ASN A 209 -3.82 5.60 8.81
C ASN A 209 -3.42 5.71 7.34
N ARG A 210 -3.54 4.61 6.60
CA ARG A 210 -3.21 4.61 5.18
C ARG A 210 -4.17 5.52 4.46
N VAL A 211 -3.61 6.31 3.55
CA VAL A 211 -4.36 7.25 2.74
C VAL A 211 -4.38 6.79 1.30
N MET A 212 -5.53 6.98 0.68
CA MET A 212 -5.62 7.03 -0.77
C MET A 212 -6.49 8.20 -1.20
N ILE A 213 -6.30 8.65 -2.42
CA ILE A 213 -6.99 9.79 -3.02
C ILE A 213 -7.49 9.36 -4.40
N ILE A 214 -8.80 9.25 -4.54
CA ILE A 214 -9.43 8.96 -5.84
C ILE A 214 -9.31 10.20 -6.72
N GLN A 215 -8.63 10.03 -7.85
CA GLN A 215 -8.38 11.07 -8.85
C GLN A 215 -9.61 11.30 -9.73
N ASN A 216 -9.65 12.46 -10.39
CA ASN A 216 -10.68 12.76 -11.37
C ASN A 216 -10.47 11.90 -12.64
N PRO A 217 -11.49 11.15 -13.13
CA PRO A 217 -11.42 10.43 -14.39
C PRO A 217 -10.94 11.26 -15.59
N ASP A 218 -11.24 12.56 -15.64
CA ASP A 218 -10.81 13.42 -16.73
C ASP A 218 -9.28 13.63 -16.76
N GLU A 219 -8.60 13.38 -15.64
CA GLU A 219 -7.13 13.43 -15.52
C GLU A 219 -6.48 12.06 -15.84
N TYR A 220 -7.28 11.04 -16.13
CA TYR A 220 -6.77 9.71 -16.47
C TYR A 220 -6.01 9.73 -17.80
N SER A 221 -4.73 9.37 -17.76
CA SER A 221 -3.92 9.17 -18.96
C SER A 221 -3.47 7.73 -19.06
N ALA A 222 -4.11 6.97 -19.96
CA ALA A 222 -3.71 5.60 -20.23
C ALA A 222 -2.24 5.50 -20.65
N LYS A 223 -1.68 6.50 -21.35
CA LYS A 223 -0.25 6.52 -21.69
C LYS A 223 0.65 6.65 -20.45
N ALA A 224 0.29 7.52 -19.50
CA ALA A 224 1.02 7.68 -18.24
C ALA A 224 0.93 6.41 -17.38
N ILE A 225 -0.28 5.86 -17.25
CA ILE A 225 -0.53 4.61 -16.51
C ILE A 225 0.18 3.44 -17.19
N ARG A 226 0.16 3.32 -18.52
CA ARG A 226 0.92 2.32 -19.28
C ARG A 226 2.43 2.47 -19.09
N GLY A 227 2.96 3.70 -19.00
CA GLY A 227 4.35 3.94 -18.62
C GLY A 227 4.69 3.32 -17.25
N LEU A 228 3.78 3.47 -16.28
CA LEU A 228 3.88 2.85 -14.96
C LEU A 228 3.65 1.32 -15.00
N LEU A 229 2.79 0.82 -15.88
CA LEU A 229 2.52 -0.61 -16.08
C LEU A 229 3.64 -1.35 -16.82
N LYS A 230 4.43 -0.65 -17.66
CA LYS A 230 5.62 -1.19 -18.34
C LYS A 230 6.82 -1.32 -17.41
N THR A 231 6.80 -0.62 -16.28
CA THR A 231 7.72 -0.98 -15.20
C THR A 231 7.28 -2.33 -14.62
N PRO A 232 8.20 -3.25 -14.29
CA PRO A 232 7.86 -4.59 -13.78
C PRO A 232 7.15 -4.59 -12.40
N LYS A 233 6.59 -3.47 -11.96
CA LYS A 233 6.30 -3.15 -10.55
C LYS A 233 4.91 -2.57 -10.28
N ASN A 234 4.05 -2.30 -11.29
CA ASN A 234 2.69 -1.75 -11.12
C ASN A 234 2.63 -0.61 -10.07
N LEU A 235 3.59 0.31 -10.09
CA LEU A 235 3.81 1.34 -9.06
C LEU A 235 2.59 2.22 -8.77
N TRP A 236 1.68 2.35 -9.73
CA TRP A 236 0.45 3.11 -9.55
C TRP A 236 -0.47 2.50 -8.48
N GLN A 237 -0.49 1.16 -8.31
CA GLN A 237 -1.32 0.51 -7.30
C GLN A 237 -0.79 0.73 -5.88
N THR A 238 0.51 1.03 -5.75
CA THR A 238 1.16 1.37 -4.48
C THR A 238 1.08 2.87 -4.16
N SER A 239 0.69 3.70 -5.12
CA SER A 239 0.48 5.15 -4.95
C SER A 239 -0.68 5.44 -4.01
N GLU A 240 -0.66 6.61 -3.37
CA GLU A 240 -1.85 7.19 -2.72
C GLU A 240 -2.89 7.63 -3.77
N GLN A 241 -2.43 8.09 -4.94
CA GLN A 241 -3.30 8.55 -6.03
C GLN A 241 -3.78 7.36 -6.86
N VAL A 242 -5.09 7.14 -6.86
CA VAL A 242 -5.73 5.97 -7.47
C VAL A 242 -6.90 6.37 -8.37
N PHE A 243 -7.23 5.51 -9.34
CA PHE A 243 -8.39 5.67 -10.21
C PHE A 243 -9.34 4.48 -10.04
N ILE A 244 -10.62 4.68 -10.36
CA ILE A 244 -11.60 3.60 -10.50
C ILE A 244 -11.64 3.21 -11.97
N ILE A 245 -11.23 2.00 -12.29
CA ILE A 245 -11.06 1.50 -13.66
C ILE A 245 -11.79 0.18 -13.80
N ASN A 246 -12.65 0.07 -14.82
CA ASN A 246 -13.49 -1.09 -15.11
C ASN A 246 -14.37 -1.51 -13.91
N GLY A 247 -14.81 -0.55 -13.09
CA GLY A 247 -15.60 -0.82 -11.89
C GLY A 247 -14.78 -1.22 -10.65
N TYR A 248 -13.44 -1.24 -10.73
CA TYR A 248 -12.55 -1.63 -9.64
C TYR A 248 -11.59 -0.52 -9.21
N LEU A 249 -11.23 -0.50 -7.93
CA LEU A 249 -10.11 0.26 -7.39
C LEU A 249 -9.15 -0.70 -6.68
N PHE A 250 -7.93 -0.84 -7.23
CA PHE A 250 -6.89 -1.69 -6.65
C PHE A 250 -5.94 -0.87 -5.79
N LYS A 251 -5.86 -1.19 -4.51
CA LYS A 251 -4.88 -0.61 -3.59
C LYS A 251 -3.93 -1.70 -3.08
N LYS A 252 -2.67 -1.61 -3.51
CA LYS A 252 -1.59 -2.52 -3.10
C LYS A 252 -0.74 -1.87 -2.04
N ASP A 253 -0.75 -2.48 -0.87
CA ASP A 253 -0.09 -2.02 0.33
C ASP A 253 1.04 -2.96 0.76
N HIS A 254 2.02 -2.37 1.45
CA HIS A 254 3.19 -3.08 1.98
C HIS A 254 2.94 -3.57 3.42
N ASN A 255 3.91 -4.31 3.97
CA ASN A 255 3.87 -5.01 5.25
C ASN A 255 3.05 -4.34 6.37
N PHE A 256 2.18 -5.11 7.03
CA PHE A 256 1.57 -4.78 8.32
C PHE A 256 2.66 -4.66 9.39
N VAL A 257 2.60 -3.62 10.22
CA VAL A 257 3.51 -3.43 11.36
C VAL A 257 2.67 -3.47 12.64
N ASP A 258 2.86 -4.53 13.43
CA ASP A 258 1.95 -4.93 14.51
C ASP A 258 2.42 -4.47 15.90
N GLU A 259 3.72 -4.55 16.20
CA GLU A 259 4.24 -4.24 17.53
C GLU A 259 5.48 -3.31 17.52
N PHE A 260 5.55 -2.40 18.50
CA PHE A 260 6.78 -1.67 18.82
C PHE A 260 7.55 -2.43 19.90
N LYS A 261 8.31 -3.43 19.47
CA LYS A 261 9.21 -4.16 20.36
C LYS A 261 10.63 -3.66 20.23
N ILE A 262 11.28 -3.43 21.36
CA ILE A 262 12.71 -3.14 21.44
C ILE A 262 13.39 -4.24 22.23
N ASP A 263 14.61 -4.58 21.83
CA ASP A 263 15.45 -5.56 22.53
C ASP A 263 16.70 -4.85 23.06
N GLU A 264 17.13 -5.18 24.28
CA GLU A 264 18.37 -4.70 24.87
C GLU A 264 19.53 -5.63 24.50
N ILE A 265 20.65 -5.05 24.06
CA ILE A 265 21.93 -5.75 23.99
C ILE A 265 22.55 -5.65 25.39
N GLU A 266 22.28 -6.66 26.21
CA GLU A 266 22.59 -6.67 27.64
C GLU A 266 24.07 -6.37 27.91
N GLY A 267 24.33 -5.48 28.87
CA GLY A 267 25.68 -5.08 29.26
C GLY A 267 26.29 -3.93 28.46
N TYR A 268 25.62 -3.42 27.41
CA TYR A 268 26.16 -2.35 26.55
C TYR A 268 25.32 -1.06 26.55
N ASN A 269 24.22 -1.01 27.30
CA ASN A 269 23.28 0.14 27.31
C ASN A 269 22.75 0.50 25.90
N ILE A 270 22.64 -0.50 25.03
CA ILE A 270 22.17 -0.36 23.64
C ILE A 270 20.84 -1.09 23.50
N PHE A 271 19.86 -0.42 22.89
CA PHE A 271 18.59 -0.99 22.50
C PHE A 271 18.45 -0.96 20.98
N VAL A 272 17.75 -1.94 20.41
CA VAL A 272 17.52 -2.06 18.96
C VAL A 272 16.07 -2.47 18.67
N GLY A 273 15.52 -1.97 17.56
CA GLY A 273 14.17 -2.29 17.14
C GLY A 273 13.72 -1.51 15.89
N PRO A 274 12.42 -1.56 15.55
CA PRO A 274 11.86 -0.84 14.42
C PRO A 274 11.75 0.67 14.71
N HIS A 275 11.45 1.48 13.69
CA HIS A 275 11.28 2.92 13.96
C HIS A 275 10.07 3.20 14.87
N PRO A 276 10.18 4.20 15.77
CA PRO A 276 9.02 4.73 16.47
C PRO A 276 8.12 5.51 15.50
N GLN A 277 6.83 5.51 15.78
CA GLN A 277 5.81 6.14 14.94
C GLN A 277 4.92 7.08 15.74
N GLN A 278 4.70 6.79 17.03
CA GLN A 278 3.75 7.53 17.85
C GLN A 278 4.34 7.94 19.20
N LYS A 279 3.64 8.83 19.91
CA LYS A 279 3.99 9.27 21.27
C LYS A 279 4.06 8.10 22.27
N HIS A 280 3.25 7.05 22.10
CA HIS A 280 3.30 5.87 22.95
C HIS A 280 4.64 5.13 22.84
N ASP A 281 5.17 4.98 21.62
CA ASP A 281 6.47 4.34 21.39
C ASP A 281 7.59 5.09 22.12
N ILE A 282 7.52 6.43 22.12
CA ILE A 282 8.51 7.25 22.84
C ILE A 282 8.40 7.06 24.36
N LYS A 283 7.17 6.89 24.89
CA LYS A 283 6.97 6.54 26.29
C LYS A 283 7.52 5.15 26.62
N VAL A 284 7.42 4.18 25.71
CA VAL A 284 8.06 2.87 25.86
C VAL A 284 9.57 3.04 25.95
N LEU A 285 10.18 3.86 25.10
CA LEU A 285 11.62 4.15 25.17
C LEU A 285 11.99 4.80 26.52
N ALA A 286 11.26 5.83 26.94
CA ALA A 286 11.49 6.51 28.21
C ALA A 286 11.35 5.57 29.42
N LYS A 287 10.39 4.63 29.39
CA LYS A 287 10.20 3.62 30.45
C LYS A 287 11.40 2.66 30.59
N HIS A 288 12.14 2.42 29.51
CA HIS A 288 13.39 1.64 29.55
C HIS A 288 14.62 2.48 29.98
N GLY A 289 14.41 3.78 30.26
CA GLY A 289 15.45 4.72 30.65
C GLY A 289 16.34 5.17 29.48
N ILE A 290 15.85 5.04 28.24
CA ILE A 290 16.59 5.45 27.05
C ILE A 290 16.69 6.98 27.01
N THR A 291 17.90 7.49 26.85
CA THR A 291 18.23 8.92 26.85
C THR A 291 18.55 9.46 25.47
N ASP A 292 18.95 8.60 24.54
CA ASP A 292 19.38 8.97 23.20
C ASP A 292 18.81 8.02 22.15
N VAL A 293 18.49 8.54 20.98
CA VAL A 293 18.08 7.77 19.81
C VAL A 293 19.02 8.06 18.64
N LEU A 294 19.48 7.01 17.97
CA LEU A 294 20.14 7.09 16.67
C LEU A 294 19.19 6.56 15.58
N CYS A 295 18.68 7.48 14.77
CA CYS A 295 17.83 7.18 13.62
C CYS A 295 18.68 7.07 12.35
N LEU A 296 18.65 5.91 11.70
CA LEU A 296 19.38 5.64 10.46
C LEU A 296 18.53 5.76 9.18
N GLN A 297 17.25 6.11 9.31
CA GLN A 297 16.33 6.25 8.17
C GLN A 297 16.71 7.46 7.30
N THR A 298 16.52 7.34 6.00
CA THR A 298 16.66 8.43 5.02
C THR A 298 15.37 9.24 4.90
N LYS A 299 15.42 10.36 4.14
CA LYS A 299 14.19 11.09 3.77
C LYS A 299 13.24 10.21 2.96
N ASP A 300 13.78 9.36 2.09
CA ASP A 300 12.97 8.43 1.32
C ASP A 300 12.27 7.45 2.26
N ASP A 301 12.98 6.86 3.23
CA ASP A 301 12.35 6.00 4.24
C ASP A 301 11.16 6.71 4.93
N PHE A 302 11.32 7.99 5.29
CA PHE A 302 10.24 8.77 5.89
C PHE A 302 9.06 8.99 4.95
N ILE A 303 9.30 9.25 3.66
CA ILE A 303 8.24 9.39 2.66
C ILE A 303 7.53 8.05 2.46
N TRP A 304 8.29 6.97 2.25
CA TRP A 304 7.78 5.61 2.04
C TRP A 304 7.01 5.05 3.24
N LYS A 305 7.32 5.51 4.45
CA LYS A 305 6.66 5.11 5.70
C LYS A 305 5.74 6.19 6.28
N GLU A 306 5.55 7.29 5.54
CA GLU A 306 4.74 8.45 5.96
C GLU A 306 5.09 8.95 7.38
N VAL A 307 6.37 8.89 7.76
CA VAL A 307 6.84 9.28 9.09
C VAL A 307 6.85 10.80 9.21
N ASN A 308 6.03 11.34 10.10
CA ASN A 308 6.10 12.75 10.48
C ASN A 308 7.29 12.98 11.44
N PHE A 309 8.47 13.17 10.85
CA PHE A 309 9.72 13.33 11.59
C PHE A 309 9.70 14.53 12.55
N TYR A 310 9.07 15.65 12.17
CA TYR A 310 8.95 16.83 13.03
C TYR A 310 8.14 16.52 14.29
N LYS A 311 6.99 15.85 14.13
CA LYS A 311 6.14 15.45 15.26
C LYS A 311 6.84 14.43 16.15
N LEU A 312 7.58 13.49 15.57
CA LEU A 312 8.35 12.52 16.32
C LEU A 312 9.44 13.19 17.16
N ASN A 313 10.12 14.19 16.60
CA ASN A 313 11.10 15.00 17.31
C ASN A 313 10.49 15.77 18.49
N GLU A 314 9.27 16.32 18.35
CA GLU A 314 8.55 16.90 19.49
C GLU A 314 8.31 15.87 20.60
N TYR A 315 7.89 14.66 20.26
CA TYR A 315 7.66 13.61 21.26
C TYR A 315 8.95 13.19 21.99
N TYR A 316 10.08 13.11 21.28
CA TYR A 316 11.37 12.85 21.92
C TYR A 316 11.73 13.96 22.92
N GLN A 317 11.58 15.23 22.52
CA GLN A 317 11.85 16.38 23.38
C GLN A 317 10.97 16.41 24.64
N GLU A 318 9.67 16.10 24.50
CA GLU A 318 8.73 15.99 25.62
C GLU A 318 9.11 14.91 26.65
N ASN A 319 9.91 13.92 26.27
CA ASN A 319 10.38 12.83 27.13
C ASN A 319 11.87 12.93 27.45
N GLU A 320 12.50 14.10 27.19
CA GLU A 320 13.93 14.36 27.44
C GLU A 320 14.89 13.40 26.71
N ILE A 321 14.44 12.83 25.58
CA ILE A 321 15.23 11.93 24.73
C ILE A 321 15.88 12.75 23.61
N ARG A 322 17.20 12.58 23.44
CA ARG A 322 17.95 13.27 22.38
C ARG A 322 17.94 12.47 21.09
N LEU A 323 17.45 13.05 20.00
CA LEU A 323 17.46 12.43 18.68
C LEU A 323 18.72 12.83 17.89
N THR A 324 19.46 11.83 17.40
CA THR A 324 20.53 11.99 16.41
C THR A 324 20.11 11.30 15.10
N HIS A 325 20.13 12.04 14.00
CA HIS A 325 19.77 11.54 12.67
C HIS A 325 21.04 11.34 11.81
N ASN A 326 21.32 10.09 11.43
CA ASN A 326 22.48 9.72 10.61
C ASN A 326 22.03 8.78 9.46
N PRO A 327 21.55 9.34 8.33
CA PRO A 327 20.84 8.57 7.31
C PRO A 327 21.75 7.59 6.54
N ILE A 328 21.33 6.33 6.47
CA ILE A 328 21.94 5.27 5.67
C ILE A 328 20.87 4.68 4.74
N THR A 329 21.15 4.63 3.45
CA THR A 329 20.21 4.20 2.41
C THR A 329 19.85 2.72 2.57
N ASP A 330 18.56 2.40 2.49
CA ASP A 330 18.11 1.00 2.61
C ASP A 330 18.47 0.19 1.37
N PHE A 331 18.81 -1.09 1.57
CA PHE A 331 19.22 -2.01 0.49
C PHE A 331 20.44 -1.57 -0.34
N ASP A 332 21.24 -0.63 0.18
CA ASP A 332 22.49 -0.17 -0.44
C ASP A 332 23.69 -0.59 0.41
N GLU A 333 24.37 -1.67 0.02
CA GLU A 333 25.53 -2.18 0.76
C GLU A 333 26.76 -1.26 0.65
N GLU A 334 26.89 -0.50 -0.44
CA GLU A 334 28.03 0.42 -0.63
C GLU A 334 27.87 1.66 0.25
N ASP A 335 26.67 2.26 0.30
CA ASP A 335 26.38 3.35 1.24
C ASP A 335 26.56 2.90 2.70
N LEU A 336 26.13 1.66 3.00
CA LEU A 336 26.32 1.05 4.32
C LEU A 336 27.82 0.89 4.66
N LYS A 337 28.65 0.36 3.75
CA LYS A 337 30.11 0.23 3.92
C LYS A 337 30.76 1.55 4.31
N VAL A 338 30.39 2.63 3.62
CA VAL A 338 31.00 3.95 3.81
C VAL A 338 30.54 4.61 5.11
N LYS A 339 29.27 4.44 5.52
CA LYS A 339 28.69 5.17 6.65
C LYS A 339 28.73 4.43 7.98
N LEU A 340 28.94 3.12 7.99
CA LEU A 340 28.90 2.31 9.22
C LEU A 340 29.87 2.80 10.29
N ARG A 341 31.12 3.13 9.91
CA ARG A 341 32.14 3.56 10.87
C ARG A 341 31.76 4.86 11.56
N ALA A 342 31.24 5.83 10.81
CA ALA A 342 30.73 7.09 11.36
C ALA A 342 29.53 6.85 12.29
N ALA A 343 28.58 6.01 11.87
CA ALA A 343 27.42 5.65 12.68
C ALA A 343 27.81 4.97 14.01
N SER A 344 28.77 4.04 13.98
CA SER A 344 29.28 3.39 15.19
C SER A 344 30.05 4.34 16.11
N GLY A 345 30.75 5.33 15.55
CA GLY A 345 31.41 6.37 16.33
C GLY A 345 30.43 7.26 17.07
N ILE A 346 29.25 7.54 16.49
CA ILE A 346 28.16 8.25 17.19
C ILE A 346 27.70 7.44 18.41
N VAL A 347 27.56 6.12 18.27
CA VAL A 347 27.18 5.23 19.39
C VAL A 347 28.21 5.31 20.52
N SER A 348 29.51 5.20 20.22
CA SER A 348 30.56 5.31 21.25
C SER A 348 30.56 6.69 21.93
N ASN A 349 30.50 7.77 21.14
CA ASN A 349 30.48 9.14 21.66
C ASN A 349 29.30 9.43 22.60
N ILE A 350 28.15 8.79 22.37
CA ILE A 350 26.98 8.92 23.25
C ILE A 350 27.20 8.15 24.55
N LEU A 351 27.64 6.89 24.46
CA LEU A 351 27.81 6.02 25.61
C LEU A 351 28.97 6.44 26.53
N GLU A 352 30.01 7.09 25.98
CA GLU A 352 31.14 7.66 26.74
C GLU A 352 30.74 8.80 27.70
N LYS A 353 29.58 9.45 27.48
CA LYS A 353 29.10 10.55 28.35
C LYS A 353 28.67 10.10 29.75
N GLY A 354 28.63 8.78 30.02
CA GLY A 354 28.18 8.19 31.27
C GLY A 354 26.66 8.23 31.43
N ASN A 355 26.08 7.19 32.04
CA ASN A 355 24.64 7.03 32.31
C ASN A 355 23.70 7.13 31.10
N SER A 356 24.22 7.10 29.87
CA SER A 356 23.41 7.18 28.65
C SER A 356 22.97 5.78 28.22
N LYS A 357 21.71 5.67 27.77
CA LYS A 357 21.15 4.47 27.14
C LYS A 357 20.65 4.86 25.75
N ILE A 358 21.15 4.18 24.73
CA ILE A 358 20.88 4.55 23.34
C ILE A 358 19.96 3.55 22.66
N TYR A 359 18.98 4.06 21.91
CA TYR A 359 18.15 3.29 20.99
C TYR A 359 18.62 3.48 19.55
N VAL A 360 19.07 2.42 18.89
CA VAL A 360 19.52 2.47 17.49
C VAL A 360 18.48 1.81 16.61
N HIS A 361 17.90 2.55 15.68
CA HIS A 361 16.90 2.00 14.76
C HIS A 361 17.14 2.39 13.30
N CYS A 362 16.57 1.58 12.41
CA CYS A 362 16.35 1.90 11.01
C CYS A 362 14.84 1.78 10.75
N THR A 363 14.41 1.21 9.62
CA THR A 363 12.97 0.96 9.38
C THR A 363 12.49 -0.28 10.16
N ALA A 364 13.02 -1.46 9.88
CA ALA A 364 12.60 -2.72 10.52
C ALA A 364 13.45 -3.15 11.72
N GLY A 365 14.56 -2.46 11.99
CA GLY A 365 15.51 -2.85 13.04
C GLY A 365 16.47 -3.99 12.64
N MET A 366 16.42 -4.46 11.39
CA MET A 366 17.07 -5.73 11.02
C MET A 366 18.52 -5.62 10.51
N THR A 367 18.83 -4.66 9.64
CA THR A 367 20.11 -4.64 8.89
C THR A 367 20.98 -3.43 9.19
N ARG A 368 20.52 -2.20 8.91
CA ARG A 368 21.32 -0.98 9.11
C ARG A 368 21.67 -0.74 10.58
N SER A 369 20.68 -0.86 11.46
CA SER A 369 20.84 -0.72 12.92
C SER A 369 21.72 -1.81 13.51
N THR A 370 21.48 -3.08 13.18
CA THR A 370 22.28 -4.21 13.71
C THR A 370 23.71 -4.18 13.19
N SER A 371 23.93 -3.83 11.92
CA SER A 371 25.29 -3.66 11.38
C SER A 371 26.05 -2.54 12.08
N THR A 372 25.36 -1.44 12.43
CA THR A 372 25.95 -0.33 13.21
C THR A 372 26.35 -0.78 14.61
N ILE A 373 25.47 -1.49 15.32
CA ILE A 373 25.73 -2.02 16.66
C ILE A 373 26.89 -3.02 16.65
N ILE A 374 26.90 -3.95 15.69
CA ILE A 374 27.98 -4.95 15.57
C ILE A 374 29.31 -4.28 15.24
N THR A 375 29.32 -3.27 14.35
CA THR A 375 30.53 -2.50 14.05
C THR A 375 31.04 -1.79 15.31
N TYR A 376 30.15 -1.21 16.12
CA TYR A 376 30.53 -0.63 17.41
C TYR A 376 31.16 -1.65 18.36
N LEU A 377 30.55 -2.84 18.52
CA LEU A 377 31.10 -3.90 19.39
C LEU A 377 32.49 -4.37 18.92
N CYS A 378 32.71 -4.44 17.61
CA CYS A 378 34.01 -4.80 17.06
C CYS A 378 35.07 -3.70 17.30
N LEU A 379 34.75 -2.44 16.99
CA LEU A 379 35.70 -1.33 17.06
C LEU A 379 36.02 -0.89 18.50
N TYR A 380 35.04 -0.93 19.40
CA TYR A 380 35.17 -0.32 20.73
C TYR A 380 35.16 -1.32 21.90
N HIS A 381 34.76 -2.58 21.66
CA HIS A 381 34.71 -3.64 22.69
C HIS A 381 35.53 -4.89 22.34
N GLY A 382 36.29 -4.86 21.23
CA GLY A 382 37.23 -5.93 20.87
C GLY A 382 36.58 -7.24 20.41
N PHE A 383 35.28 -7.23 20.06
CA PHE A 383 34.61 -8.42 19.57
C PHE A 383 35.09 -8.79 18.16
N SER A 384 35.23 -10.10 17.91
CA SER A 384 35.26 -10.59 16.53
C SER A 384 33.89 -10.36 15.87
N ILE A 385 33.87 -10.21 14.53
CA ILE A 385 32.61 -10.05 13.79
C ILE A 385 31.65 -11.22 14.05
N GLY A 386 32.19 -12.44 14.16
CA GLY A 386 31.40 -13.64 14.44
C GLY A 386 30.72 -13.58 15.80
N SER A 387 31.48 -13.36 16.87
CA SER A 387 30.96 -13.30 18.23
C SER A 387 30.00 -12.13 18.46
N ALA A 388 30.25 -10.96 17.85
CA ALA A 388 29.32 -9.84 17.91
C ALA A 388 28.00 -10.14 17.19
N CYS A 389 28.05 -10.82 16.03
CA CYS A 389 26.84 -11.26 15.34
C CYS A 389 26.03 -12.25 16.19
N GLU A 390 26.68 -13.21 16.84
CA GLU A 390 26.03 -14.19 17.71
C GLU A 390 25.35 -13.51 18.91
N LEU A 391 26.04 -12.59 19.59
CA LEU A 391 25.49 -11.81 20.70
C LEU A 391 24.24 -11.03 20.27
N VAL A 392 24.33 -10.25 19.17
CA VAL A 392 23.19 -9.48 18.68
C VAL A 392 22.05 -10.39 18.21
N LYS A 393 22.36 -11.54 17.60
CA LYS A 393 21.35 -12.52 17.19
C LYS A 393 20.63 -13.16 18.37
N TYR A 394 21.34 -13.39 19.47
CA TYR A 394 20.77 -13.93 20.70
C TYR A 394 19.71 -13.00 21.30
N HIS A 395 20.03 -11.70 21.44
CA HIS A 395 19.09 -10.72 22.00
C HIS A 395 18.04 -10.22 20.99
N HIS A 396 18.41 -10.14 19.72
CA HIS A 396 17.56 -9.64 18.63
C HIS A 396 17.47 -10.66 17.49
N PRO A 397 16.59 -11.68 17.58
CA PRO A 397 16.53 -12.81 16.65
C PRO A 397 16.26 -12.43 15.20
N ILE A 398 15.61 -11.29 14.93
CA ILE A 398 15.34 -10.81 13.56
C ILE A 398 16.54 -10.15 12.90
N SER A 399 17.66 -9.99 13.61
CA SER A 399 18.88 -9.36 13.07
C SER A 399 19.38 -10.07 11.81
N SER A 400 19.70 -9.26 10.80
CA SER A 400 20.26 -9.67 9.50
C SER A 400 21.31 -8.64 9.06
N PRO A 401 22.47 -8.59 9.74
CA PRO A 401 23.51 -7.60 9.46
C PRO A 401 24.31 -7.93 8.17
N SER A 402 24.84 -6.91 7.50
CA SER A 402 25.78 -7.13 6.38
C SER A 402 27.19 -7.36 6.91
N LYS A 403 27.64 -8.62 6.91
CA LYS A 403 29.00 -8.99 7.30
C LYS A 403 30.06 -8.35 6.39
N ALA A 404 29.75 -8.16 5.11
CA ALA A 404 30.66 -7.52 4.15
C ALA A 404 30.85 -6.03 4.50
N ALA A 405 29.76 -5.33 4.81
CA ALA A 405 29.83 -3.92 5.21
C ALA A 405 30.56 -3.73 6.55
N ILE A 406 30.27 -4.58 7.54
CA ILE A 406 30.99 -4.57 8.83
C ILE A 406 32.48 -4.84 8.61
N SER A 407 32.84 -5.83 7.80
CA SER A 407 34.24 -6.15 7.51
C SER A 407 34.98 -4.99 6.85
N ALA A 408 34.32 -4.26 5.96
CA ALA A 408 34.90 -3.07 5.33
C ALA A 408 35.13 -1.96 6.36
N ALA A 409 34.16 -1.70 7.24
CA ALA A 409 34.26 -0.66 8.27
C ALA A 409 35.33 -0.96 9.32
N VAL A 410 35.49 -2.23 9.73
CA VAL A 410 36.45 -2.65 10.75
C VAL A 410 37.89 -2.70 10.22
N LYS A 411 38.10 -2.97 8.92
CA LYS A 411 39.45 -3.11 8.32
C LYS A 411 40.14 -1.79 7.94
N GLN A 412 39.46 -0.65 8.02
CA GLN A 412 40.02 0.66 7.61
C GLN A 412 41.01 1.27 8.64
N ASP A 413 41.90 0.45 9.23
CA ASP A 413 42.97 0.91 10.12
C ASP A 413 44.32 1.04 9.40
#